data_AF-A0A3Q0JJM5-F1
#
_entry.id   AF-A0A3Q0JJM5-F1
#
_cell.length_a   1.000
_cell.length_b   1.000
_cell.length_c   1.000
_cell.angle_alpha   90.00
_cell.angle_beta   90.00
_cell.angle_gamma   90.00
#
_symmetry.space_group_name_H-M   'P 1'
#
loop_
_entity.id
_entity.type
_entity.pdbx_description
1 polymer ?
#
loop_
_entity_poly.entity_id
_entity_poly.type
_entity_poly.pdbx_seq_one_letter_code
_entity_poly.pdbx_strand_id
1 'polypeptide(L)'
;MDLDGDGYLSMYELEYFYDEQLQRMDAIGIECLPFEDCLCQMLDMIKPEVPGKISLQDLKRCKMTRIFFDTFFNLEKYLDHEQRDPFASQRDDDSEMSDWDRFASEEYDMLVVEEGGNDNQDDMIELSDS
;
A
#
# COMPACT_ATOMS: atom_id res chain seq x y z
N MET A 1 -23.78 2.35 -9.84
CA MET A 1 -23.19 3.41 -9.00
C MET A 1 -23.98 4.68 -9.17
N ASP A 2 -24.24 5.10 -10.40
CA ASP A 2 -25.24 6.12 -10.70
C ASP A 2 -26.64 5.53 -10.45
N LEU A 3 -27.29 5.95 -9.36
CA LEU A 3 -28.58 5.45 -8.87
C LEU A 3 -29.75 6.19 -9.52
N ASP A 4 -29.59 7.47 -9.83
CA ASP A 4 -30.64 8.29 -10.44
C ASP A 4 -30.54 8.39 -11.96
N GLY A 5 -29.41 7.97 -12.54
CA GLY A 5 -29.16 7.91 -13.97
C GLY A 5 -28.81 9.27 -14.58
N ASP A 6 -28.37 10.25 -13.79
CA ASP A 6 -28.05 11.60 -14.27
C ASP A 6 -26.70 11.70 -15.01
N GLY A 7 -25.91 10.63 -15.00
CA GLY A 7 -24.60 10.52 -15.65
C GLY A 7 -23.43 10.98 -14.78
N TYR A 8 -23.69 11.35 -13.53
CA TYR A 8 -22.71 11.72 -12.53
C TYR A 8 -22.82 10.82 -11.30
N LEU A 9 -21.72 10.70 -10.56
CA LEU A 9 -21.74 10.15 -9.21
C LEU A 9 -21.64 11.33 -8.25
N SER A 10 -22.71 11.53 -7.49
CA SER A 10 -22.82 12.47 -6.40
C SER A 10 -22.23 11.89 -5.11
N MET A 11 -21.90 12.76 -4.14
CA MET A 11 -21.40 12.32 -2.83
C MET A 11 -22.38 11.37 -2.14
N TYR A 12 -23.68 11.62 -2.27
CA TYR A 12 -24.72 10.79 -1.67
C TYR A 12 -24.68 9.34 -2.21
N GLU A 13 -24.51 9.17 -3.52
CA GLU A 13 -24.43 7.83 -4.11
C GLU A 13 -23.16 7.11 -3.68
N LEU A 14 -22.03 7.81 -3.61
CA LEU A 14 -20.78 7.25 -3.12
C LEU A 14 -20.88 6.83 -1.65
N GLU A 15 -21.47 7.68 -0.80
CA GLU A 15 -21.73 7.40 0.61
C GLU A 15 -22.64 6.17 0.76
N TYR A 16 -23.71 6.08 -0.03
CA TYR A 16 -24.61 4.93 -0.03
C TYR A 16 -23.88 3.60 -0.28
N PHE A 17 -22.97 3.54 -1.25
CA PHE A 17 -22.17 2.32 -1.50
C PHE A 17 -21.11 2.10 -0.42
N TYR A 18 -20.52 3.18 0.10
CA TYR A 18 -19.49 3.09 1.14
C TYR A 18 -20.06 2.58 2.48
N ASP A 19 -21.29 2.97 2.84
CA ASP A 19 -21.98 2.48 4.03
C ASP A 19 -22.18 0.97 3.98
N GLU A 20 -22.52 0.41 2.82
CA GLU A 20 -22.64 -1.04 2.65
C GLU A 20 -21.27 -1.73 2.81
N GLN A 21 -20.20 -1.12 2.29
CA GLN A 21 -18.83 -1.61 2.47
C GLN A 21 -18.41 -1.58 3.95
N LEU A 22 -18.68 -0.49 4.67
CA LEU A 22 -18.39 -0.36 6.10
C LEU A 22 -19.07 -1.46 6.91
N GLN A 23 -20.33 -1.78 6.62
CA GLN A 23 -21.04 -2.87 7.30
C GLN A 23 -20.36 -4.24 7.08
N ARG A 24 -19.87 -4.49 5.86
CA ARG A 24 -19.15 -5.73 5.54
C ARG A 24 -17.78 -5.79 6.22
N MET A 25 -17.09 -4.65 6.34
CA MET A 25 -15.81 -4.51 7.02
C MET A 25 -15.96 -4.70 8.54
N ASP A 26 -16.99 -4.12 9.14
CA ASP A 26 -17.33 -4.29 10.56
C ASP A 26 -17.62 -5.76 10.88
N ALA A 27 -18.31 -6.47 9.99
CA ALA A 27 -18.61 -7.90 10.15
C ALA A 27 -17.37 -8.80 10.23
N ILE A 28 -16.23 -8.37 9.69
CA ILE A 28 -14.94 -9.07 9.75
C ILE A 28 -13.95 -8.41 10.72
N GLY A 29 -14.38 -7.38 11.46
CA GLY A 29 -13.59 -6.69 12.49
C GLY A 29 -12.46 -5.82 11.93
N ILE A 30 -12.60 -5.31 10.70
CA ILE A 30 -11.63 -4.40 10.10
C ILE A 30 -12.09 -2.96 10.33
N GLU A 31 -11.21 -2.16 10.92
CA GLU A 31 -11.42 -0.72 11.07
C GLU A 31 -11.12 -0.03 9.73
N CYS A 32 -12.01 0.87 9.31
CA CYS A 32 -11.91 1.54 8.02
C CYS A 32 -11.93 3.05 8.19
N LEU A 33 -11.38 3.72 7.18
CA LEU A 33 -11.29 5.18 7.13
C LEU A 33 -12.70 5.80 7.13
N PRO A 34 -12.87 7.00 7.73
CA PRO A 34 -14.10 7.78 7.57
C PRO A 34 -14.38 8.05 6.08
N PHE A 35 -15.67 8.12 5.72
CA PHE A 35 -16.09 8.38 4.34
C PHE A 35 -15.48 9.66 3.77
N GLU A 36 -15.39 10.73 4.58
CA GLU A 36 -14.80 12.01 4.14
C GLU A 36 -13.34 11.86 3.70
N ASP A 37 -12.55 11.08 4.44
CA ASP A 37 -11.14 10.83 4.13
C ASP A 37 -11.00 9.95 2.88
N CYS A 38 -11.79 8.87 2.80
CA CYS A 38 -11.84 8.01 1.63
C CYS A 38 -12.23 8.80 0.37
N LEU A 39 -13.26 9.63 0.49
CA LEU A 39 -13.75 10.47 -0.59
C LEU A 39 -12.69 11.47 -1.04
N CYS A 40 -11.97 12.12 -0.12
CA CYS A 40 -10.85 13.01 -0.47
C CYS A 40 -9.79 12.26 -1.30
N GLN A 41 -9.38 11.07 -0.85
CA GLN A 41 -8.41 10.25 -1.60
C GLN A 41 -8.91 9.89 -3.00
N MET A 42 -10.19 9.53 -3.13
CA MET A 42 -10.79 9.20 -4.43
C MET A 42 -10.87 10.43 -5.35
N LEU A 43 -11.23 11.60 -4.81
CA LEU A 43 -11.27 12.84 -5.58
C LEU A 43 -9.89 13.30 -6.03
N ASP A 44 -8.87 13.17 -5.17
CA ASP A 44 -7.48 13.48 -5.51
C ASP A 44 -6.93 12.54 -6.60
N MET A 45 -7.37 11.28 -6.60
CA MET A 45 -7.02 10.29 -7.62
C MET A 45 -7.73 10.54 -8.95
N ILE A 46 -9.02 10.88 -8.93
CA ILE A 46 -9.85 11.02 -10.14
C ILE A 46 -9.69 12.39 -10.77
N LYS A 47 -9.53 13.43 -9.96
CA LYS A 47 -9.47 14.84 -10.37
C LYS A 47 -10.62 15.17 -11.33
N PRO A 48 -11.88 15.13 -10.82
CA PRO A 48 -13.04 15.39 -11.65
C PRO A 48 -13.01 16.82 -12.19
N GLU A 49 -13.55 16.99 -13.40
CA GLU A 49 -13.61 18.31 -14.04
C GLU A 49 -14.53 19.28 -13.28
N VAL A 50 -15.62 18.75 -12.72
CA VAL A 50 -16.55 19.49 -11.86
C VAL A 50 -16.36 19.03 -10.41
N PRO A 51 -15.99 19.91 -9.46
CA PRO A 51 -15.83 19.54 -8.07
C PRO A 51 -17.10 18.89 -7.50
N GLY A 52 -16.92 17.74 -6.84
CA GLY A 52 -17.99 17.00 -6.19
C GLY A 52 -18.96 16.27 -7.11
N LYS A 53 -18.67 16.20 -8.42
CA LYS A 53 -19.42 15.37 -9.38
C LYS A 53 -18.45 14.57 -10.22
N ILE A 54 -18.52 13.25 -10.13
CA ILE A 54 -17.66 12.36 -10.91
C ILE A 54 -18.42 11.88 -12.13
N SER A 55 -18.01 12.29 -13.33
CA SER A 55 -18.60 11.78 -14.57
C SER A 55 -17.93 10.48 -15.01
N LEU A 56 -18.59 9.75 -15.92
CA LEU A 56 -17.98 8.61 -16.60
C LEU A 56 -16.70 9.02 -17.37
N GLN A 57 -16.64 10.24 -17.88
CA GLN A 57 -15.46 10.75 -18.59
C GLN A 57 -14.27 10.95 -17.64
N ASP A 58 -14.52 11.43 -16.42
CA ASP A 58 -13.49 11.59 -15.40
C ASP A 58 -12.88 10.23 -15.02
N LEU A 59 -13.73 9.22 -14.81
CA LEU A 59 -13.28 7.85 -14.56
C LEU A 59 -12.45 7.34 -15.74
N LYS A 60 -12.94 7.43 -16.98
CA LYS A 60 -12.17 6.99 -18.16
C LYS A 60 -10.81 7.68 -18.32
N ARG A 61 -10.69 8.94 -17.91
CA ARG A 61 -9.43 9.70 -17.93
C ARG A 61 -8.50 9.24 -16.79
N CYS A 62 -9.06 8.87 -15.65
CA CYS A 62 -8.37 8.30 -14.52
C CYS A 62 -7.95 6.85 -14.82
N LYS A 63 -6.64 6.62 -15.00
CA LYS A 63 -6.07 5.27 -15.21
C LYS A 63 -6.24 4.34 -14.00
N MET A 64 -6.77 4.84 -12.89
CA MET A 64 -6.99 4.11 -11.64
C MET A 64 -8.47 3.82 -11.35
N THR A 65 -9.33 3.84 -12.38
CA THR A 65 -10.78 3.51 -12.26
C THR A 65 -11.05 2.21 -11.50
N ARG A 66 -10.17 1.21 -11.65
CA ARG A 66 -10.31 -0.07 -10.97
C ARG A 66 -10.23 0.07 -9.43
N ILE A 67 -9.29 0.86 -8.93
CA ILE A 67 -9.13 1.15 -7.51
C ILE A 67 -10.41 1.82 -6.98
N PHE A 68 -10.92 2.82 -7.70
CA PHE A 68 -12.18 3.48 -7.33
C PHE A 68 -13.34 2.50 -7.17
N PHE A 69 -13.56 1.63 -8.15
CA PHE A 69 -14.64 0.65 -8.07
C PHE A 69 -14.43 -0.39 -6.97
N ASP A 70 -13.19 -0.82 -6.77
CA ASP A 70 -12.90 -1.80 -5.73
C ASP A 70 -13.18 -1.22 -4.33
N THR A 71 -12.83 0.05 -4.09
CA THR A 71 -13.14 0.79 -2.85
C THR A 71 -14.63 0.81 -2.50
N PHE A 72 -15.52 1.09 -3.46
CA PHE A 72 -16.93 1.33 -3.17
C PHE A 72 -17.82 0.07 -3.13
N PHE A 73 -17.46 -1.04 -3.78
CA PHE A 73 -18.35 -2.21 -3.79
C PHE A 73 -17.68 -3.58 -3.87
N ASN A 74 -16.35 -3.66 -3.92
CA ASN A 74 -15.63 -4.93 -4.01
C ASN A 74 -14.63 -5.08 -2.87
N LEU A 75 -15.14 -5.43 -1.69
CA LEU A 75 -14.36 -5.60 -0.47
C LEU A 75 -13.14 -6.50 -0.63
N GLU A 76 -13.29 -7.66 -1.28
CA GLU A 76 -12.18 -8.61 -1.45
C GLU A 76 -10.97 -7.96 -2.13
N LYS A 77 -11.21 -7.28 -3.26
CA LYS A 77 -10.12 -6.59 -3.98
C LYS A 77 -9.66 -5.33 -3.28
N TYR A 78 -10.54 -4.61 -2.59
CA TYR A 78 -10.13 -3.46 -1.78
C TYR A 78 -9.11 -3.86 -0.71
N LEU A 79 -9.36 -4.97 0.00
CA LEU A 79 -8.44 -5.47 1.02
C LEU A 79 -7.11 -5.95 0.41
N ASP A 80 -7.15 -6.62 -0.75
CA ASP A 80 -5.93 -6.98 -1.49
C ASP A 80 -5.09 -5.75 -1.86
N HIS A 81 -5.74 -4.63 -2.21
CA HIS A 81 -5.06 -3.39 -2.56
C HIS A 81 -4.48 -2.66 -1.34
N GLU A 82 -5.20 -2.60 -0.22
CA GLU A 82 -4.72 -2.02 1.04
C GLU A 82 -3.51 -2.76 1.61
N GLN A 83 -3.49 -4.09 1.50
CA GLN A 83 -2.36 -4.90 1.97
C GLN A 83 -1.16 -4.90 1.02
N ARG A 84 -1.35 -4.42 -0.22
CA ARG A 84 -0.27 -4.36 -1.21
C ARG A 84 0.54 -3.09 -0.98
N ASP A 85 1.78 -3.29 -0.54
CA ASP A 85 2.76 -2.22 -0.32
C ASP A 85 2.83 -1.27 -1.54
N PRO A 86 2.72 0.07 -1.36
CA PRO A 86 2.85 1.07 -2.44
C PRO A 86 4.11 0.90 -3.29
N PHE A 87 5.18 0.35 -2.70
CA PHE A 87 6.45 0.05 -3.34
C PHE A 87 6.51 -1.34 -3.99
N ALA A 88 5.54 -2.24 -3.73
CA ALA A 88 5.52 -3.57 -4.36
C ALA A 88 5.37 -3.50 -5.88
N SER A 89 4.60 -2.52 -6.39
CA SER A 89 4.48 -2.28 -7.84
C SER A 89 5.74 -1.68 -8.48
N GLN A 90 6.65 -1.08 -7.71
CA GLN A 90 7.96 -0.62 -8.19
C GLN A 90 8.99 -1.74 -8.22
N ARG A 91 8.86 -2.74 -7.33
CA ARG A 91 9.77 -3.90 -7.29
C ARG A 91 9.61 -4.87 -8.48
N ASP A 92 8.45 -4.89 -9.13
CA ASP A 92 8.22 -5.73 -10.32
C ASP A 92 8.85 -5.13 -11.60
N ASP A 93 9.19 -3.83 -11.64
CA ASP A 93 9.79 -3.16 -12.81
C ASP A 93 11.30 -2.91 -12.65
N ASP A 94 11.83 -2.90 -11.42
CA ASP A 94 13.23 -2.63 -11.12
C ASP A 94 13.94 -3.87 -10.57
N SER A 95 14.34 -4.75 -11.50
CA SER A 95 15.12 -5.96 -11.23
C SER A 95 16.60 -5.67 -10.92
N GLU A 96 16.93 -4.56 -10.25
CA GLU A 96 18.28 -4.24 -9.83
C GLU A 96 18.26 -3.78 -8.37
N MET A 97 18.73 -4.68 -7.50
CA MET A 97 18.95 -4.47 -6.07
C MET A 97 19.52 -3.07 -5.81
N SER A 98 18.81 -2.26 -5.01
CA SER A 98 19.19 -0.85 -4.77
C SER A 98 20.58 -0.78 -4.16
N ASP A 99 21.36 0.27 -4.50
CA ASP A 99 22.72 0.48 -3.95
C ASP A 99 22.77 0.41 -2.42
N TRP A 100 21.66 0.72 -1.74
CA TRP A 100 21.50 0.55 -0.29
C TRP A 100 21.44 -0.91 0.16
N ASP A 101 20.74 -1.78 -0.57
CA ASP A 101 20.67 -3.22 -0.28
C ASP A 101 22.05 -3.87 -0.47
N ARG A 102 22.80 -3.41 -1.49
CA ARG A 102 24.19 -3.83 -1.68
C ARG A 102 25.08 -3.39 -0.52
N PHE A 103 25.04 -2.11 -0.15
CA PHE A 103 25.83 -1.56 0.95
C PHE A 103 25.50 -2.26 2.29
N ALA A 104 24.21 -2.47 2.59
CA ALA A 104 23.79 -3.17 3.79
C ALA A 104 24.28 -4.63 3.83
N SER A 105 24.27 -5.32 2.69
CA SER A 105 24.80 -6.69 2.60
C SER A 105 26.32 -6.74 2.80
N GLU A 106 27.07 -5.80 2.22
CA GLU A 106 28.53 -5.75 2.32
C GLU A 106 28.98 -5.41 3.75
N GLU A 107 28.30 -4.47 4.44
CA GLU A 107 28.59 -4.15 5.85
C GLU A 107 28.23 -5.30 6.80
N TYR A 108 27.11 -5.99 6.54
CA TYR A 108 26.72 -7.15 7.34
C TYR A 108 27.74 -8.29 7.22
N ASP A 109 28.19 -8.60 6.00
CA ASP A 109 29.24 -9.60 5.78
C ASP A 109 30.57 -9.18 6.44
N MET A 110 30.92 -7.90 6.43
CA MET A 110 32.14 -7.39 7.08
C MET A 110 32.10 -7.59 8.60
N LEU A 111 30.98 -7.24 9.24
CA LEU A 111 30.76 -7.42 10.68
C LEU A 111 30.74 -8.91 11.08
N VAL A 112 30.12 -9.76 10.27
CA VAL A 112 30.08 -11.22 10.51
C VAL A 112 31.49 -11.84 10.41
N VAL A 113 32.33 -11.35 9.49
CA VAL A 113 33.73 -11.79 9.37
C VAL A 113 34.60 -11.25 10.52
N GLU A 114 34.37 -10.02 10.98
CA GLU A 114 35.10 -9.42 12.10
C GLU A 114 34.75 -10.11 13.44
N GLU A 115 33.48 -10.51 13.62
CA GLU A 115 33.03 -11.30 14.79
C GLU A 115 33.53 -12.75 14.73
N GLY A 116 33.54 -13.38 13.55
CA GLY A 116 34.11 -14.72 13.35
C GLY A 116 35.65 -14.79 13.39
N GLY A 117 36.33 -13.65 13.30
CA GLY A 117 37.79 -13.53 13.41
C GLY A 117 38.29 -13.40 14.85
N ASN A 118 37.41 -13.11 15.80
CA ASN A 118 37.79 -12.84 17.19
C ASN A 118 37.76 -14.08 18.10
N ASP A 119 37.26 -15.22 17.61
CA ASP A 119 37.19 -16.48 18.37
C ASP A 119 38.49 -17.33 18.32
N ASN A 120 39.54 -16.89 17.60
CA ASN A 120 40.78 -17.68 17.45
C ASN A 120 42.04 -17.04 18.04
N GLN A 121 41.94 -15.97 18.85
CA GLN A 121 43.13 -15.31 19.40
C GLN A 121 43.16 -15.12 20.93
N ASP A 122 42.10 -15.48 21.66
CA ASP A 122 42.10 -15.40 23.13
C ASP A 122 42.53 -16.70 23.85
N ASP A 123 42.68 -17.84 23.15
CA ASP A 123 43.05 -19.13 23.75
C ASP A 123 44.57 -19.46 23.69
N MET A 124 45.45 -18.52 23.33
CA MET A 124 46.90 -18.78 23.17
C MET A 124 47.83 -18.01 24.12
N ILE A 125 47.33 -17.49 25.25
CA ILE A 125 48.17 -16.79 26.25
C ILE A 125 48.31 -17.55 27.59
N GLU A 126 47.55 -18.63 27.85
CA GLU A 126 47.58 -19.36 29.13
C GLU A 126 48.40 -20.68 29.16
N LEU A 127 49.43 -20.86 28.32
CA LEU A 127 50.25 -22.10 28.34
C LEU A 127 51.78 -21.90 28.40
N SER A 128 52.27 -20.79 28.97
CA SER A 128 53.72 -20.60 29.16
C SER A 128 54.19 -20.38 30.61
N ASP A 129 53.41 -20.76 31.62
CA ASP A 129 53.90 -20.76 33.01
C ASP A 129 53.53 -22.06 33.74
N SER A 130 54.30 -23.11 33.50
CA SER A 130 54.53 -24.27 34.39
C SER A 130 55.78 -25.04 33.98
#